data_AF-A0A964YZU1-F1
#
_entry.id   AF-A0A964YZU1-F1
#
_cell.length_a   1.000
_cell.length_b   1.000
_cell.length_c   1.000
_cell.angle_alpha   90.00
_cell.angle_beta   90.00
_cell.angle_gamma   90.00
#
_symmetry.space_group_name_H-M   'P 1'
#
loop_
_entity.id
_entity.type
_entity.pdbx_description
1 polymer ?
#
loop_
_entity_poly.entity_id
_entity_poly.type
_entity_poly.pdbx_seq_one_letter_code
_entity_poly.pdbx_strand_id
1 'polypeptide(L)'
;MSEDMLRLKIGNSVTLIDYDHSTGKFTQGKLTQGKPFILFCGLHTLYTKNTLKDLDIKIFLDVHSHLKQDWKIKRDTTERNHTVETVLKSIEKRKTDSETYILPQ
;
A
#
# COMPACT_ATOMS: atom_id res chain seq x y z
N MET A 1 -0.17 -5.21 12.72
CA MET A 1 -1.04 -4.28 11.96
C MET A 1 -2.39 -4.05 12.61
N SER A 2 -3.33 -5.02 12.64
CA SER A 2 -4.68 -4.76 13.19
C SER A 2 -4.66 -4.37 14.67
N GLU A 3 -3.84 -5.04 15.47
CA GLU A 3 -3.65 -4.70 16.89
C GLU A 3 -3.03 -3.30 17.06
N ASP A 4 -1.98 -3.00 16.29
CA ASP A 4 -1.32 -1.69 16.35
C ASP A 4 -2.26 -0.56 15.92
N MET A 5 -3.11 -0.81 14.92
CA MET A 5 -4.12 0.13 14.46
C MET A 5 -5.16 0.41 15.55
N LEU A 6 -5.67 -0.63 16.22
CA LEU A 6 -6.58 -0.47 17.34
C LEU A 6 -5.92 0.33 18.47
N ARG A 7 -4.67 0.01 18.81
CA ARG A 7 -3.90 0.75 19.83
C ARG A 7 -3.75 2.22 19.47
N LEU A 8 -3.36 2.53 18.24
CA LEU A 8 -3.27 3.89 17.74
C LEU A 8 -4.63 4.61 17.78
N LYS A 9 -5.71 3.92 17.42
CA LYS A 9 -7.08 4.45 17.45
C LYS A 9 -7.53 4.83 18.85
N ILE A 10 -7.20 4.05 19.88
CA ILE A 10 -7.52 4.35 21.29
C ILE A 10 -6.49 5.28 21.97
N GLY A 11 -5.57 5.88 21.21
CA GLY A 11 -4.59 6.85 21.70
C GLY A 11 -3.30 6.26 22.28
N ASN A 12 -3.10 4.94 22.23
CA ASN A 12 -1.89 4.31 22.71
C ASN A 12 -0.72 4.50 21.74
N SER A 13 0.49 4.40 22.28
CA SER A 13 1.72 4.39 21.46
C SER A 13 2.00 2.98 20.94
N VAL A 14 2.56 2.89 19.73
CA VAL A 14 3.04 1.65 19.09
C VAL A 14 4.42 1.88 18.49
N THR A 15 5.22 0.83 18.37
CA THR A 15 6.51 0.89 17.67
C THR A 15 6.29 0.53 16.21
N LEU A 16 6.41 1.50 15.31
CA LEU A 16 6.28 1.28 13.87
C LEU A 16 7.66 1.07 13.24
N ILE A 17 7.68 0.25 12.20
CA ILE A 17 8.88 -0.04 11.41
C ILE A 17 8.57 0.37 9.98
N ASP A 18 9.45 1.17 9.39
CA ASP A 18 9.32 1.58 7.99
C ASP A 18 10.05 0.57 7.11
N TYR A 19 9.55 0.38 5.88
CA TYR A 19 10.27 -0.32 4.83
C TYR A 19 10.99 0.71 3.97
N ASP A 20 12.31 0.73 4.05
CA ASP A 20 13.14 1.62 3.24
C ASP A 20 13.24 1.07 1.81
N HIS A 21 12.55 1.75 0.89
CA HIS A 21 12.52 1.38 -0.52
C HIS A 21 13.86 1.58 -1.26
N SER A 22 14.80 2.34 -0.70
CA SER A 22 16.13 2.53 -1.29
C SER A 22 17.06 1.35 -0.99
N THR A 23 17.00 0.80 0.23
CA THR A 23 17.85 -0.31 0.67
C THR A 23 17.15 -1.67 0.62
N GLY A 24 15.81 -1.67 0.51
CA GLY A 24 14.97 -2.86 0.54
C GLY A 24 14.87 -3.52 1.91
N LYS A 25 15.15 -2.78 3.00
CA LYS A 25 15.24 -3.30 4.36
C LYS A 25 14.29 -2.59 5.32
N PHE A 26 13.97 -3.26 6.41
CA PHE A 26 13.24 -2.66 7.52
C PHE A 26 14.14 -1.74 8.34
N THR A 27 13.62 -0.58 8.73
CA THR A 27 14.30 0.36 9.61
C THR A 27 14.30 -0.11 11.06
N GLN A 28 14.96 0.64 11.93
CA GLN A 28 14.72 0.50 13.36
C GLN A 28 13.30 0.97 13.72
N GLY A 29 12.75 0.37 14.77
CA GLY A 29 11.43 0.70 15.27
C GLY A 29 11.38 2.11 15.86
N LYS A 30 10.37 2.87 15.49
CA LYS A 30 10.10 4.22 15.99
C LYS A 30 8.81 4.24 16.80
N LEU A 31 8.89 4.75 18.02
CA LEU A 31 7.69 4.97 18.83
C LEU A 31 6.81 6.04 18.19
N THR A 32 5.56 5.66 17.91
CA THR A 32 4.55 6.51 17.29
C THR A 32 3.32 6.57 18.19
N GLN A 33 2.88 7.78 18.50
CA GLN A 33 1.70 8.02 19.33
C GLN A 33 0.43 8.08 18.48
N GLY A 34 -0.69 7.67 19.06
CA GLY A 34 -2.02 7.88 18.48
C GLY A 34 -2.28 9.37 18.24
N LYS A 35 -2.99 9.68 17.15
CA LYS A 35 -3.39 11.04 16.77
C LYS A 35 -4.89 11.09 16.54
N PRO A 36 -5.52 12.29 16.62
CA PRO A 36 -6.94 12.44 16.33
C PRO A 36 -7.35 11.96 14.93
N PHE A 37 -6.44 12.06 13.97
CA PHE A 37 -6.62 11.57 12.60
C PHE A 37 -5.43 10.71 12.20
N ILE A 38 -5.71 9.50 11.73
CA ILE A 38 -4.71 8.54 11.26
C ILE A 38 -5.16 8.00 9.92
N LEU A 39 -4.27 8.09 8.93
CA LEU A 39 -4.50 7.54 7.59
C LEU A 39 -3.68 6.27 7.42
N PHE A 40 -4.37 5.14 7.30
CA PHE A 40 -3.75 3.88 6.90
C PHE A 40 -3.81 3.76 5.37
N CYS A 41 -2.66 3.78 4.71
CA CYS A 41 -2.55 3.69 3.25
C CYS A 41 -1.63 2.55 2.88
N GLY A 42 -2.09 1.69 1.97
CA GLY A 42 -1.31 0.55 1.52
C GLY A 42 -2.14 -0.43 0.71
N LEU A 43 -1.46 -1.47 0.21
CA LEU A 43 -2.06 -2.49 -0.64
C LEU A 43 -3.08 -3.37 0.07
N HIS A 44 -3.04 -3.48 1.40
CA HIS A 44 -3.84 -4.46 2.16
C HIS A 44 -4.62 -3.84 3.33
N THR A 45 -4.80 -2.51 3.34
CA THR A 45 -5.50 -1.82 4.42
C THR A 45 -6.94 -2.32 4.60
N LEU A 46 -7.59 -2.76 3.51
CA LEU A 46 -8.97 -3.21 3.51
C LEU A 46 -9.10 -4.74 3.45
N TYR A 47 -7.98 -5.48 3.48
CA TYR A 47 -7.96 -6.92 3.20
C TYR A 47 -8.50 -7.79 4.33
N THR A 48 -8.20 -7.48 5.59
CA THR A 48 -8.60 -8.34 6.72
C THR A 48 -9.83 -7.81 7.44
N LYS A 49 -10.75 -8.71 7.81
CA LYS A 49 -11.97 -8.36 8.56
C LYS A 49 -11.68 -7.62 9.87
N ASN A 50 -10.56 -7.93 10.54
CA ASN A 50 -10.18 -7.23 11.77
C ASN A 50 -9.82 -5.78 11.49
N THR A 51 -9.04 -5.50 10.44
CA THR A 51 -8.71 -4.13 10.06
C THR A 51 -9.95 -3.35 9.65
N LEU A 52 -10.88 -3.98 8.93
CA LEU A 52 -12.12 -3.34 8.51
C LEU A 52 -13.05 -2.94 9.67
N LYS A 53 -12.97 -3.59 10.84
CA LYS A 53 -13.82 -3.25 12.00
C LYS A 53 -13.40 -1.94 12.66
N ASP A 54 -12.11 -1.62 12.62
CA ASP A 54 -11.55 -0.48 13.34
C ASP A 54 -11.43 0.77 12.46
N LEU A 55 -11.66 0.68 11.14
CA LEU A 55 -11.63 1.82 10.22
C LEU A 55 -12.97 2.58 10.22
N ASP A 56 -12.90 3.90 10.43
CA ASP A 56 -14.08 4.77 10.40
C ASP A 56 -14.51 5.12 8.97
N ILE A 57 -13.55 5.30 8.06
CA ILE A 57 -13.77 5.57 6.63
C ILE A 57 -12.92 4.58 5.81
N LYS A 58 -13.51 4.03 4.75
CA LYS A 58 -12.87 3.05 3.85
C LYS A 58 -12.93 3.58 2.42
N ILE A 59 -11.77 3.67 1.78
CA ILE A 59 -11.63 4.20 0.43
C ILE A 59 -10.79 3.22 -0.38
N PHE A 60 -11.34 2.75 -1.50
CA PHE A 60 -10.62 1.97 -2.50
C PHE A 60 -10.54 2.76 -3.80
N LEU A 61 -9.33 2.92 -4.34
CA LEU A 61 -9.10 3.64 -5.60
C LEU A 61 -8.97 2.65 -6.75
N ASP A 62 -10.10 2.34 -7.40
CA ASP A 62 -10.09 1.49 -8.59
C ASP A 62 -9.95 2.32 -9.88
N VAL A 63 -8.70 2.59 -10.26
CA VAL A 63 -8.42 3.25 -11.55
C VAL A 63 -8.65 2.26 -12.70
N HIS A 64 -9.11 2.73 -13.86
CA HIS A 64 -9.23 1.88 -15.04
C HIS A 64 -7.88 1.27 -15.43
N SER A 65 -7.85 -0.02 -15.78
CA SER A 65 -6.61 -0.77 -16.05
C SER A 65 -5.77 -0.13 -17.16
N HIS A 66 -6.39 0.28 -18.27
CA HIS A 66 -5.72 0.99 -19.37
C HIS A 66 -5.00 2.26 -18.87
N LEU A 67 -5.67 3.05 -18.03
CA LEU A 67 -5.10 4.29 -17.51
C LEU A 67 -3.93 4.02 -16.54
N LYS A 68 -4.02 2.98 -15.70
CA LYS A 68 -2.90 2.54 -14.85
C LYS A 68 -1.69 2.14 -15.71
N GLN A 69 -1.92 1.42 -16.82
CA GLN A 69 -0.85 0.98 -17.73
C GLN A 69 -0.20 2.18 -18.43
N ASP A 70 -0.99 3.08 -19.01
CA ASP A 70 -0.48 4.27 -19.72
C ASP A 70 0.39 5.14 -18.80
N TRP A 71 -0.11 5.42 -17.59
CA TRP A 71 0.63 6.21 -16.61
C TRP A 71 1.92 5.51 -16.16
N LYS A 72 1.86 4.19 -15.96
CA LYS A 72 3.04 3.41 -15.56
C LYS A 72 4.08 3.36 -16.67
N ILE A 73 3.68 3.14 -17.92
CA ILE A 73 4.59 3.14 -19.08
C ILE A 73 5.23 4.51 -19.22
N LYS A 74 4.44 5.58 -19.21
CA LYS A 74 4.95 6.95 -19.32
C LYS A 74 5.98 7.22 -18.22
N ARG A 75 5.61 7.09 -16.94
CA ARG A 75 6.50 7.35 -15.81
C ARG A 75 7.76 6.51 -15.84
N ASP A 76 7.62 5.19 -16.03
CA ASP A 76 8.76 4.27 -15.90
C ASP A 76 9.73 4.38 -17.09
N THR A 77 9.25 4.80 -18.27
CA THR A 77 10.11 5.06 -19.44
C THR A 77 10.77 6.44 -19.40
N THR A 78 10.09 7.47 -18.88
CA THR A 78 10.64 8.85 -18.87
C THR A 78 11.46 9.18 -17.64
N GLU A 79 11.11 8.64 -16.47
CA GLU A 79 11.76 9.01 -15.20
C GLU A 79 12.65 7.91 -14.63
N ARG A 80 12.40 6.65 -15.01
CA ARG A 80 13.08 5.48 -14.43
C ARG A 80 13.92 4.68 -15.43
N ASN A 81 14.04 5.18 -16.67
CA ASN A 81 14.86 4.60 -17.74
C ASN A 81 14.57 3.12 -18.03
N HIS A 82 13.34 2.66 -17.81
CA HIS A 82 12.91 1.33 -18.20
C HIS A 82 12.47 1.28 -19.67
N THR A 83 12.63 0.14 -20.34
CA THR A 83 12.06 -0.06 -21.67
C THR A 83 10.57 -0.40 -21.56
N VAL A 84 9.77 -0.05 -22.56
CA VAL A 84 8.33 -0.39 -22.59
C VAL A 84 8.11 -1.89 -22.36
N GLU A 85 8.92 -2.74 -22.98
CA GLU A 85 8.84 -4.19 -22.83
C GLU A 85 9.04 -4.65 -21.38
N THR A 86 10.03 -4.09 -20.67
CA THR A 86 10.26 -4.43 -19.25
C THR A 86 9.10 -3.99 -18.36
N VAL A 87 8.47 -2.86 -18.68
CA VAL A 87 7.30 -2.37 -17.94
C VAL A 87 6.09 -3.27 -18.16
N LEU A 88 5.81 -3.66 -19.41
CA LEU A 88 4.71 -4.56 -19.74
C LEU A 88 4.87 -5.94 -19.09
N LYS A 89 6.07 -6.54 -19.15
CA LYS A 89 6.37 -7.79 -18.44
C LYS A 89 6.15 -7.66 -16.93
N SER A 90 6.50 -6.52 -16.34
CA SER A 90 6.30 -6.24 -14.92
C SER A 90 4.82 -6.09 -14.54
N ILE A 91 3.99 -5.54 -15.44
CA ILE A 91 2.54 -5.45 -15.26
C ILE A 91 1.93 -6.85 -15.30
N GLU A 92 2.25 -7.63 -16.34
CA GLU A 92 1.68 -8.97 -16.51
C GLU A 92 2.03 -9.89 -15.34
N LYS A 93 3.30 -9.86 -14.89
CA LYS A 93 3.75 -10.65 -13.72
C LYS A 93 2.94 -10.37 -12.45
N ARG A 94 2.43 -9.15 -12.27
CA ARG A 94 1.69 -8.74 -11.07
C ARG A 94 0.17 -8.88 -11.20
N LYS A 95 -0.33 -9.21 -12.40
CA LYS A 95 -1.76 -9.20 -12.71
C LYS A 95 -2.53 -10.17 -11.81
N THR A 96 -2.09 -11.43 -11.76
CA THR A 96 -2.73 -12.48 -10.95
C THR A 96 -2.79 -12.12 -9.47
N ASP A 97 -1.70 -11.60 -8.90
CA ASP A 97 -1.67 -11.18 -7.49
C ASP A 97 -2.59 -9.98 -7.25
N SER A 98 -2.65 -9.03 -8.18
CA SER A 98 -3.55 -7.89 -8.09
C SER A 98 -5.02 -8.33 -8.09
N GLU A 99 -5.38 -9.23 -8.99
CA GLU A 99 -6.74 -9.76 -9.11
C GLU A 99 -7.15 -10.58 -7.88
N THR A 100 -6.20 -11.33 -7.32
CA THR A 100 -6.46 -12.24 -6.20
C THR A 100 -6.47 -11.52 -4.84
N TYR A 101 -5.56 -10.58 -4.61
CA TYR A 101 -5.31 -10.03 -3.27
C TYR A 101 -5.61 -8.54 -3.14
N ILE A 102 -5.64 -7.79 -4.25
CA ILE A 102 -5.84 -6.33 -4.21
C ILE A 102 -7.26 -5.94 -4.55
N LEU A 103 -7.81 -6.43 -5.67
CA LEU A 103 -9.16 -6.10 -6.14
C LEU A 103 -10.31 -6.54 -5.21
N PRO A 104 -10.23 -7.67 -4.48
CA PRO A 104 -11.36 -8.12 -3.65
C PRO A 104 -11.59 -7.35 -2.34
N GLN A 105 -10.81 -6.30 -2.08
CA GLN A 105 -10.86 -5.46 -0.88
C GLN A 105 -12.03 -4.48 -0.88
#